data_AF-A0AAW1T5M7-F1
#
_entry.id   AF-A0AAW1T5M7-F1
#
_cell.length_a   1.000
_cell.length_b   1.000
_cell.length_c   1.000
_cell.angle_alpha   90.00
_cell.angle_beta   90.00
_cell.angle_gamma   90.00
#
_symmetry.space_group_name_H-M   'P 1'
#
loop_
_entity.id
_entity.type
_entity.pdbx_description
1 polymer ?
#
loop_
_entity_poly.entity_id
_entity_poly.type
_entity_poly.pdbx_seq_one_letter_code
_entity_poly.pdbx_strand_id
1 'polypeptide(L)'
;MFTDVIALAAGAELHEGDLSRIRGQVILITFAICTFTWAAVFSAMMLLMPWIGLPRFKYQQQQAIASLAGTLMMARSPASAIAVLKETEGRGPYCSLVMAVVVVKDVVTFLGFAINIELLQALLSNSGASMGMQILRGPVRSLLVAMMLGFGGGTLLSMALGSRSSIVARAPWFALAARRLSPSNSARLKALLVVGLAATVFALAGRLEAEPLLACVLMGLIAANQGTEVQARTLQEELAACFSLAMPAINMSFFALAGATIRLNALLPGLRVAFCLYIARLLAIYFGSWIGGWAGRTPPDLRRRVWSGMVTQAGVALGLVKTVSARFPDWGPSFSAVMVSVIILNLMTGPPLFRGAVIASGEARAMTALQSSATRSDLSPLPSEGDMDSLRAGKRSKSGLMLAGLLSGDGRNSSEGVGPSLLPTQSRPSSSRAAFK
;
A
#
# COMPACT_ATOMS: atom_id res chain seq x y z
N MET A 1 2.74 15.85 -2.56
CA MET A 1 1.58 15.91 -1.64
C MET A 1 0.84 14.58 -1.56
N PHE A 2 0.59 13.86 -2.66
CA PHE A 2 0.02 12.49 -2.54
C PHE A 2 1.08 11.40 -2.31
N THR A 3 2.25 11.54 -2.93
CA THR A 3 3.29 10.51 -2.93
C THR A 3 4.05 10.38 -1.61
N ASP A 4 4.14 11.46 -0.84
CA ASP A 4 4.74 11.54 0.50
C ASP A 4 3.99 10.70 1.52
N VAL A 5 2.66 10.81 1.58
CA VAL A 5 1.84 10.01 2.51
C VAL A 5 1.86 8.54 2.10
N ILE A 6 1.84 8.22 0.80
CA ILE A 6 1.96 6.85 0.29
C ILE A 6 3.32 6.25 0.65
N ALA A 7 4.40 6.99 0.44
CA ALA A 7 5.76 6.59 0.81
C ALA A 7 5.89 6.34 2.32
N LEU A 8 5.35 7.25 3.14
CA LEU A 8 5.36 7.11 4.59
C LEU A 8 4.56 5.88 5.05
N ALA A 9 3.37 5.66 4.50
CA ALA A 9 2.57 4.48 4.82
C ALA A 9 3.27 3.17 4.44
N ALA A 10 3.92 3.12 3.27
CA ALA A 10 4.70 1.95 2.86
C ALA A 10 5.85 1.66 3.84
N GLY A 11 6.55 2.71 4.30
CA GLY A 11 7.58 2.57 5.34
C GLY A 11 7.02 2.05 6.66
N ALA A 12 5.88 2.60 7.10
CA ALA A 12 5.22 2.24 8.36
C ALA A 12 4.66 0.81 8.39
N GLU A 13 4.46 0.18 7.24
CA GLU A 13 3.99 -1.20 7.13
C GLU A 13 5.11 -2.23 7.41
N LEU A 14 6.38 -1.84 7.31
CA LEU A 14 7.50 -2.74 7.58
C LEU A 14 7.74 -2.86 9.08
N HIS A 15 7.23 -3.92 9.72
CA HIS A 15 7.54 -4.22 11.12
C HIS A 15 8.68 -5.25 11.23
N GLU A 16 9.72 -4.95 11.99
CA GLU A 16 10.89 -5.83 12.16
C GLU A 16 10.49 -7.20 12.75
N GLY A 17 9.53 -7.21 13.68
CA GLY A 17 9.01 -8.43 14.32
C GLY A 17 8.37 -9.40 13.33
N ASP A 18 7.61 -8.89 12.35
CA ASP A 18 6.89 -9.70 11.37
C ASP A 18 7.83 -10.33 10.33
N LEU A 19 8.93 -9.65 10.02
CA LEU A 19 9.93 -10.17 9.10
C LEU A 19 10.85 -11.22 9.73
N SER A 20 11.14 -11.13 11.02
CA SER A 20 12.19 -11.92 11.69
C SER A 20 12.11 -13.44 11.41
N ARG A 21 10.90 -14.00 11.31
CA ARG A 21 10.66 -15.44 11.08
C ARG A 21 10.83 -15.91 9.64
N ILE A 22 10.57 -15.03 8.66
CA ILE A 22 10.63 -15.35 7.21
C ILE A 22 11.71 -14.53 6.48
N ARG A 23 12.57 -13.84 7.22
CA ARG A 23 13.51 -12.82 6.70
C ARG A 23 14.39 -13.36 5.57
N GLY A 24 14.98 -14.55 5.75
CA GLY A 24 15.86 -15.15 4.75
C GLY A 24 15.13 -15.44 3.43
N GLN A 25 13.91 -16.00 3.52
CA GLN A 25 13.07 -16.29 2.38
C GLN A 25 12.63 -15.00 1.66
N VAL A 26 12.15 -14.00 2.40
CA VAL A 26 11.68 -12.72 1.85
C VAL A 26 12.81 -11.95 1.16
N ILE A 27 13.99 -11.86 1.80
CA ILE A 27 15.15 -11.19 1.22
C ILE A 27 15.55 -11.85 -0.10
N LEU A 28 15.62 -13.18 -0.14
CA LEU A 28 16.08 -13.89 -1.33
C LEU A 28 15.09 -13.82 -2.48
N ILE A 29 13.78 -13.94 -2.19
CA ILE A 29 12.73 -13.71 -3.19
C ILE A 29 12.80 -12.28 -3.72
N THR A 30 12.91 -11.30 -2.83
CA THR A 30 12.96 -9.88 -3.22
C THR A 30 14.19 -9.60 -4.07
N PHE A 31 15.36 -10.06 -3.64
CA PHE A 31 16.61 -9.90 -4.36
C PHE A 31 16.56 -10.53 -5.75
N ALA A 32 16.03 -11.76 -5.86
CA ALA A 32 15.86 -12.42 -7.15
C ALA A 32 14.88 -11.66 -8.05
N ILE A 33 13.69 -11.28 -7.56
CA ILE A 33 12.72 -10.51 -8.35
C ILE A 33 13.33 -9.19 -8.83
N CYS A 34 13.98 -8.44 -7.95
CA CYS A 34 14.62 -7.17 -8.29
C CYS A 34 15.71 -7.35 -9.35
N THR A 35 16.61 -8.31 -9.15
CA THR A 35 17.74 -8.55 -10.06
C THR A 35 17.28 -9.01 -11.43
N PHE A 36 16.38 -10.00 -11.50
CA PHE A 36 15.84 -10.49 -12.77
C PHE A 36 15.04 -9.41 -13.49
N THR A 37 14.20 -8.66 -12.77
CA THR A 37 13.39 -7.59 -13.37
C THR A 37 14.29 -6.47 -13.91
N TRP A 38 15.27 -6.03 -13.12
CA TRP A 38 16.23 -5.02 -13.54
C TRP A 38 17.01 -5.48 -14.76
N ALA A 39 17.59 -6.68 -14.75
CA ALA A 39 18.40 -7.20 -15.86
C ALA A 39 17.59 -7.38 -17.15
N ALA A 40 16.37 -7.94 -17.06
CA ALA A 40 15.51 -8.15 -18.22
C ALA A 40 15.04 -6.83 -18.84
N VAL A 41 14.59 -5.89 -18.01
CA VAL A 41 14.13 -4.57 -18.49
C VAL A 41 15.31 -3.73 -18.98
N PHE A 42 16.46 -3.76 -18.31
CA PHE A 42 17.68 -3.11 -18.78
C PHE A 42 18.05 -3.60 -20.18
N SER A 43 18.10 -4.92 -20.37
CA SER A 43 18.46 -5.54 -21.65
C SER A 43 17.44 -5.20 -22.74
N ALA A 44 16.14 -5.32 -22.43
CA ALA A 44 15.07 -4.98 -23.36
C ALA A 44 15.08 -3.48 -23.72
N MET A 45 15.32 -2.59 -22.75
CA MET A 45 15.39 -1.15 -22.98
C MET A 45 16.60 -0.78 -23.84
N MET A 46 17.77 -1.38 -23.60
CA MET A 46 18.95 -1.19 -24.45
C MET A 46 18.67 -1.58 -25.91
N LEU A 47 17.91 -2.67 -26.13
CA LEU A 47 17.56 -3.14 -27.46
C LEU A 47 16.50 -2.26 -28.15
N LEU A 48 15.51 -1.78 -27.39
CA LEU A 48 14.34 -1.07 -27.90
C LEU A 48 14.51 0.46 -27.96
N MET A 49 15.57 1.00 -27.36
CA MET A 49 15.85 2.43 -27.29
C MET A 49 15.85 3.17 -28.64
N PRO A 50 16.34 2.58 -29.76
CA PRO A 50 16.22 3.22 -31.07
C PRO A 50 14.76 3.49 -31.51
N TRP A 51 13.78 2.78 -30.94
CA TRP A 51 12.38 2.84 -31.35
C TRP A 51 11.54 3.78 -30.45
N ILE A 52 12.13 4.35 -29.41
CA ILE A 52 11.44 5.22 -28.43
C ILE A 52 11.46 6.70 -28.88
N GLY A 53 12.24 7.04 -29.91
CA GLY A 53 12.38 8.43 -30.36
C GLY A 53 13.16 9.32 -29.39
N LEU A 54 14.04 8.72 -28.58
CA LEU A 54 14.94 9.46 -27.70
C LEU A 54 16.06 10.14 -28.51
N PRO A 55 16.63 11.25 -28.01
CA PRO A 55 17.85 11.82 -28.55
C PRO A 55 18.98 10.78 -28.65
N ARG A 56 19.92 11.00 -29.58
CA ARG A 56 21.11 10.14 -29.71
C ARG A 56 22.05 10.37 -28.52
N PHE A 57 21.85 9.59 -27.47
CA PHE A 57 22.72 9.55 -26.31
C PHE A 57 23.99 8.74 -26.56
N LYS A 58 25.07 9.08 -25.85
CA LYS A 58 26.28 8.25 -25.79
C LYS A 58 25.97 6.91 -25.13
N TYR A 59 26.75 5.87 -25.41
CA TYR A 59 26.52 4.53 -24.86
C TYR A 59 26.39 4.50 -23.32
N GLN A 60 27.21 5.26 -22.60
CA GLN A 60 27.13 5.37 -21.13
C GLN A 60 25.81 5.99 -20.64
N GLN A 61 25.29 6.99 -21.35
CA GLN A 61 24.01 7.63 -21.03
C GLN A 61 22.84 6.71 -21.36
N GLN A 62 22.93 5.95 -22.46
CA GLN A 62 21.95 4.91 -22.82
C GLN A 62 21.85 3.84 -21.72
N GLN A 63 22.99 3.36 -21.21
CA GLN A 63 23.02 2.41 -20.09
C GLN A 63 22.38 2.97 -18.83
N ALA A 64 22.63 4.24 -18.49
CA ALA A 64 22.01 4.87 -17.33
C ALA A 64 20.48 5.02 -17.47
N ILE A 65 19.98 5.40 -18.66
CA ILE A 65 18.54 5.45 -18.94
C ILE A 65 17.91 4.05 -18.88
N ALA A 66 18.58 3.03 -19.43
CA ALA A 66 18.12 1.65 -19.37
C ALA A 66 18.10 1.12 -17.94
N SER A 67 19.11 1.45 -17.13
CA SER A 67 19.16 1.09 -15.71
C SER A 67 18.06 1.79 -14.91
N LEU A 68 17.79 3.06 -15.19
CA LEU A 68 16.66 3.80 -14.62
C LEU A 68 15.31 3.17 -14.98
N ALA A 69 15.14 2.71 -16.23
CA ALA A 69 13.96 1.96 -16.63
C ALA A 69 13.82 0.65 -15.85
N GLY A 70 14.93 -0.07 -15.69
CA GLY A 70 15.01 -1.31 -14.93
C GLY A 70 14.59 -1.12 -13.48
N THR A 71 15.12 -0.10 -12.80
CA THR A 71 14.76 0.20 -11.41
C THR A 71 13.32 0.65 -11.26
N LEU A 72 12.82 1.49 -12.15
CA LEU A 72 11.42 1.90 -12.18
C LEU A 72 10.49 0.69 -12.32
N MET A 73 10.83 -0.27 -13.20
CA MET A 73 10.02 -1.47 -13.43
C MET A 73 10.02 -2.45 -12.26
N MET A 74 10.97 -2.34 -11.33
CA MET A 74 10.88 -3.08 -10.08
C MET A 74 9.63 -2.65 -9.30
N ALA A 75 9.26 -1.37 -9.29
CA ALA A 75 8.15 -0.85 -8.47
C ALA A 75 6.88 -1.71 -8.50
N ARG A 76 6.28 -1.89 -7.32
CA ARG A 76 5.01 -2.60 -7.10
C ARG A 76 4.04 -1.67 -6.35
N SER A 77 2.72 -1.83 -6.52
CA SER A 77 1.72 -1.02 -5.79
C SER A 77 1.20 -1.66 -4.49
N PRO A 78 1.64 -1.24 -3.29
CA PRO A 78 1.11 -1.79 -2.03
C PRO A 78 -0.39 -1.55 -1.89
N ALA A 79 -0.87 -0.35 -2.25
CA ALA A 79 -2.30 0.01 -2.20
C ALA A 79 -3.20 -0.96 -3.00
N SER A 80 -2.79 -1.36 -4.21
CA SER A 80 -3.56 -2.34 -5.00
C SER A 80 -3.55 -3.73 -4.36
N ALA A 81 -2.45 -4.14 -3.73
CA ALA A 81 -2.39 -5.42 -3.03
C ALA A 81 -3.36 -5.41 -1.83
N ILE A 82 -3.30 -4.36 -1.00
CA ILE A 82 -4.20 -4.17 0.15
C ILE A 82 -5.66 -4.15 -0.29
N ALA A 83 -5.99 -3.48 -1.40
CA ALA A 83 -7.37 -3.45 -1.92
C ALA A 83 -7.89 -4.85 -2.27
N VAL A 84 -7.10 -5.65 -2.99
CA VAL A 84 -7.47 -7.03 -3.34
C VAL A 84 -7.58 -7.91 -2.10
N LEU A 85 -6.67 -7.77 -1.13
CA LEU A 85 -6.71 -8.52 0.12
C LEU A 85 -7.94 -8.14 0.97
N LYS A 86 -8.31 -6.86 0.99
CA LYS A 86 -9.51 -6.39 1.68
C LYS A 86 -10.79 -6.88 1.00
N GLU A 87 -10.85 -6.83 -0.32
CA GLU A 87 -11.98 -7.33 -1.12
C GLU A 87 -12.19 -8.83 -0.93
N THR A 88 -11.10 -9.61 -0.91
CA THR A 88 -11.15 -11.08 -0.78
C THR A 88 -11.20 -11.57 0.66
N GLU A 89 -11.07 -10.67 1.64
CA GLU A 89 -10.75 -10.99 3.04
C GLU A 89 -9.57 -11.98 3.15
N GLY A 90 -8.57 -11.78 2.28
CA GLY A 90 -7.43 -12.66 2.09
C GLY A 90 -6.53 -12.73 3.32
N ARG A 91 -6.43 -13.90 3.96
CA ARG A 91 -5.53 -14.11 5.11
C ARG A 91 -4.89 -15.49 5.08
N GLY A 92 -3.56 -15.52 5.12
CA GLY A 92 -2.77 -16.74 5.23
C GLY A 92 -1.31 -16.54 4.80
N PRO A 93 -0.54 -17.64 4.73
CA PRO A 93 0.89 -17.61 4.41
C PRO A 93 1.21 -16.96 3.05
N TYR A 94 0.37 -17.13 2.03
CA TYR A 94 0.54 -16.50 0.72
C TYR A 94 0.38 -15.00 0.80
N CYS A 95 -0.72 -14.52 1.38
CA CYS A 95 -1.00 -13.10 1.55
C CYS A 95 0.10 -12.41 2.36
N SER A 96 0.54 -13.02 3.47
CA SER A 96 1.63 -12.51 4.30
C SER A 96 2.97 -12.45 3.56
N LEU A 97 3.32 -13.50 2.79
CA LEU A 97 4.55 -13.53 2.00
C LEU A 97 4.56 -12.45 0.92
N VAL A 98 3.44 -12.29 0.20
CA VAL A 98 3.31 -11.26 -0.83
C VAL A 98 3.48 -9.86 -0.22
N MET A 99 2.78 -9.57 0.88
CA MET A 99 2.91 -8.25 1.55
C MET A 99 4.33 -8.00 2.04
N ALA A 100 4.98 -8.98 2.69
CA ALA A 100 6.36 -8.83 3.14
C ALA A 100 7.33 -8.54 1.99
N VAL A 101 7.21 -9.26 0.87
CA VAL A 101 8.02 -9.03 -0.33
C VAL A 101 7.73 -7.65 -0.93
N VAL A 102 6.47 -7.22 -1.02
CA VAL A 102 6.09 -5.90 -1.56
C VAL A 102 6.77 -4.78 -0.77
N VAL A 103 6.70 -4.82 0.56
CA VAL A 103 7.22 -3.74 1.40
C VAL A 103 8.75 -3.66 1.33
N VAL A 104 9.46 -4.79 1.45
CA VAL A 104 10.95 -4.80 1.33
C VAL A 104 11.38 -4.33 -0.06
N LYS A 105 10.69 -4.81 -1.10
CA LYS A 105 10.98 -4.48 -2.49
C LYS A 105 10.77 -2.99 -2.79
N ASP A 106 9.77 -2.37 -2.21
CA ASP A 106 9.51 -0.94 -2.43
C ASP A 106 10.67 -0.10 -1.90
N VAL A 107 11.23 -0.42 -0.73
CA VAL A 107 12.44 0.24 -0.20
C VAL A 107 13.62 0.10 -1.18
N VAL A 108 13.88 -1.12 -1.66
CA VAL A 108 14.96 -1.39 -2.64
C VAL A 108 14.73 -0.60 -3.94
N THR A 109 13.49 -0.50 -4.38
CA THR A 109 13.11 0.24 -5.59
C THR A 109 13.38 1.73 -5.43
N PHE A 110 12.96 2.35 -4.33
CA PHE A 110 13.21 3.77 -4.08
C PHE A 110 14.70 4.08 -3.97
N LEU A 111 15.44 3.26 -3.23
CA LEU A 111 16.89 3.42 -3.10
C LEU A 111 17.60 3.31 -4.45
N GLY A 112 17.27 2.25 -5.22
CA GLY A 112 17.83 2.04 -6.55
C GLY A 112 17.45 3.16 -7.52
N PHE A 113 16.22 3.67 -7.47
CA PHE A 113 15.78 4.77 -8.30
C PHE A 113 16.53 6.07 -7.98
N ALA A 114 16.68 6.42 -6.70
CA ALA A 114 17.43 7.59 -6.25
C ALA A 114 18.87 7.58 -6.79
N ILE A 115 19.56 6.44 -6.63
CA ILE A 115 20.93 6.25 -7.15
C ILE A 115 20.97 6.43 -8.67
N ASN A 116 19.99 5.89 -9.41
CA ASN A 116 19.96 5.98 -10.87
C ASN A 116 19.69 7.41 -11.38
N ILE A 117 18.80 8.16 -10.74
CA ILE A 117 18.54 9.56 -11.10
C ILE A 117 19.80 10.41 -10.95
N GLU A 118 20.49 10.26 -9.82
CA GLU A 118 21.69 11.03 -9.52
C GLU A 118 22.85 10.66 -10.43
N LEU A 119 23.06 9.35 -10.69
CA LEU A 119 24.05 8.89 -11.66
C LEU A 119 23.76 9.46 -13.05
N LEU A 120 22.50 9.41 -13.49
CA LEU A 120 22.11 9.93 -14.79
C LEU A 120 22.30 11.45 -14.89
N GLN A 121 21.96 12.18 -13.82
CA GLN A 121 22.21 13.62 -13.75
C GLN A 121 23.70 13.96 -13.81
N ALA A 122 24.55 13.20 -13.10
CA ALA A 122 26.00 13.38 -13.15
C ALA A 122 26.57 13.12 -14.56
N LEU A 123 26.05 12.11 -15.28
CA LEU A 123 26.47 11.80 -16.66
C LEU A 123 25.98 12.82 -17.71
N LEU A 124 24.91 13.56 -17.42
CA LEU A 124 24.35 14.58 -18.30
C LEU A 124 24.91 15.99 -18.00
N SER A 125 25.43 16.21 -16.79
CA SER A 125 26.02 17.49 -16.38
C SER A 125 27.42 17.64 -16.99
N ASN A 126 27.60 18.58 -17.91
CA ASN A 126 28.87 18.90 -18.59
C ASN A 126 29.91 19.62 -17.69
N SER A 127 29.85 19.45 -16.37
CA SER A 127 30.77 20.11 -15.43
C SER A 127 32.11 19.37 -15.38
N GLY A 128 33.13 19.97 -16.00
CA GLY A 128 34.51 19.45 -16.13
C GLY A 128 35.33 19.29 -14.84
N ALA A 129 34.70 18.97 -13.70
CA ALA A 129 35.46 18.42 -12.57
C ALA A 129 35.67 16.91 -12.79
N SER A 130 36.68 16.35 -12.13
CA SER A 130 37.00 14.92 -12.25
C SER A 130 35.76 14.05 -12.02
N MET A 131 35.36 13.35 -13.09
CA MET A 131 34.12 12.59 -13.19
C MET A 131 33.88 11.69 -11.96
N GLY A 132 34.94 11.08 -11.42
CA GLY A 132 34.85 10.20 -10.25
C GLY A 132 34.47 10.87 -8.93
N MET A 133 34.83 12.14 -8.72
CA MET A 133 34.55 12.83 -7.44
C MET A 133 33.14 13.43 -7.41
N GLN A 134 32.59 13.86 -8.57
CA GLN A 134 31.22 14.35 -8.67
C GLN A 134 30.19 13.21 -8.73
N ILE A 135 30.49 12.11 -9.43
CA ILE A 135 29.62 10.92 -9.50
C ILE A 135 29.36 10.33 -8.11
N LEU A 136 30.31 10.45 -7.17
CA LEU A 136 30.14 9.89 -5.83
C LEU A 136 29.58 10.89 -4.82
N ARG A 137 30.02 12.16 -4.84
CA ARG A 137 29.61 13.14 -3.80
C ARG A 137 28.15 13.58 -3.90
N GLY A 138 27.62 13.75 -5.10
CA GLY A 138 26.22 14.19 -5.31
C GLY A 138 25.21 13.18 -4.74
N PRO A 139 25.13 11.95 -5.29
CA PRO A 139 24.19 10.94 -4.84
C PRO A 139 24.36 10.55 -3.37
N VAL A 140 25.61 10.43 -2.89
CA VAL A 140 25.86 10.04 -1.50
C VAL A 140 25.37 11.14 -0.55
N ARG A 141 25.59 12.42 -0.89
CA ARG A 141 25.08 13.53 -0.09
C ARG A 141 23.55 13.54 -0.08
N SER A 142 22.90 13.44 -1.25
CA SER A 142 21.43 13.48 -1.32
C SER A 142 20.79 12.31 -0.55
N LEU A 143 21.41 11.12 -0.60
CA LEU A 143 21.01 9.95 0.17
C LEU A 143 21.19 10.15 1.68
N LEU A 144 22.37 10.62 2.12
CA LEU A 144 22.65 10.85 3.54
C LEU A 144 21.70 11.89 4.13
N VAL A 145 21.44 12.99 3.42
CA VAL A 145 20.50 14.02 3.89
C VAL A 145 19.08 13.44 3.95
N ALA A 146 18.65 12.66 2.95
CA ALA A 146 17.34 11.99 3.00
C ALA A 146 17.22 11.02 4.18
N MET A 147 18.28 10.27 4.50
CA MET A 147 18.33 9.39 5.65
C MET A 147 18.23 10.15 6.97
N MET A 148 18.95 11.27 7.11
CA MET A 148 18.90 12.12 8.30
C MET A 148 17.51 12.74 8.49
N LEU A 149 16.90 13.25 7.42
CA LEU A 149 15.54 13.80 7.46
C LEU A 149 14.51 12.73 7.76
N GLY A 150 14.63 11.54 7.17
CA GLY A 150 13.76 10.40 7.47
C GLY A 150 13.87 9.96 8.92
N PHE A 151 15.08 9.86 9.46
CA PHE A 151 15.30 9.53 10.86
C PHE A 151 14.76 10.59 11.81
N GLY A 152 15.06 11.86 11.57
CA GLY A 152 14.52 12.97 12.36
C GLY A 152 12.99 13.07 12.29
N GLY A 153 12.41 12.91 11.10
CA GLY A 153 10.97 12.91 10.90
C GLY A 153 10.28 11.72 11.57
N GLY A 154 10.87 10.52 11.48
CA GLY A 154 10.30 9.30 12.06
C GLY A 154 10.36 9.28 13.58
N THR A 155 11.46 9.75 14.16
CA THR A 155 11.61 9.97 15.61
C THR A 155 10.66 11.06 16.12
N LEU A 156 10.51 12.17 15.41
CA LEU A 156 9.53 13.20 15.78
C LEU A 156 8.08 12.66 15.69
N LEU A 157 7.78 11.86 14.66
CA LEU A 157 6.45 11.27 14.49
C LEU A 157 6.12 10.23 15.57
N SER A 158 7.07 9.36 15.93
CA SER A 158 6.88 8.41 17.04
C SER A 158 6.69 9.12 18.38
N MET A 159 7.41 10.21 18.63
CA MET A 159 7.25 11.02 19.84
C MET A 159 5.88 11.70 19.89
N ALA A 160 5.37 12.16 18.74
CA ALA A 160 4.06 12.79 18.63
C ALA A 160 2.89 11.80 18.81
N LEU A 161 3.05 10.57 18.31
CA LEU A 161 2.01 9.52 18.36
C LEU A 161 2.09 8.67 19.64
N GLY A 162 3.29 8.29 20.08
CA GLY A 162 3.59 7.43 21.24
C GLY A 162 3.38 8.10 22.60
N SER A 163 2.42 9.02 22.70
CA SER A 163 2.10 9.86 23.86
C SER A 163 1.49 9.07 25.02
N ARG A 164 2.28 8.14 25.58
CA ARG A 164 2.15 7.62 26.95
C ARG A 164 3.49 7.46 27.67
N SER A 165 4.67 7.54 27.03
CA SER A 165 5.95 7.30 27.72
C SER A 165 7.13 8.24 27.43
N SER A 166 7.01 9.30 26.62
CA SER A 166 8.15 10.20 26.36
C SER A 166 7.92 11.64 26.83
N ILE A 167 9.01 12.24 27.31
CA ILE A 167 9.25 13.60 27.86
C ILE A 167 8.38 14.75 27.30
N VAL A 168 7.88 14.67 26.06
CA VAL A 168 6.99 15.66 25.43
C VAL A 168 5.59 15.71 26.09
N ALA A 169 5.10 14.62 26.68
CA ALA A 169 3.86 14.63 27.46
C ALA A 169 3.99 15.42 28.79
N ARG A 170 5.21 15.75 29.24
CA ARG A 170 5.45 16.68 30.36
C ARG A 170 5.42 18.14 29.92
N ALA A 171 5.34 18.44 28.62
CA ALA A 171 5.05 19.79 28.15
C ALA A 171 3.58 20.11 28.46
N PRO A 172 3.30 21.06 29.38
CA PRO A 172 1.96 21.27 29.91
C PRO A 172 0.93 21.62 28.84
N TRP A 173 1.36 22.22 27.72
CA TRP A 173 0.48 22.68 26.65
C TRP A 173 -0.09 21.54 25.80
N PHE A 174 0.68 20.48 25.55
CA PHE A 174 0.22 19.34 24.75
C PHE A 174 -0.75 18.45 25.54
N ALA A 175 -0.49 18.28 26.85
CA ALA A 175 -1.38 17.57 27.77
C ALA A 175 -2.72 18.31 27.99
N LEU A 176 -2.69 19.65 28.05
CA LEU A 176 -3.90 20.48 28.14
C LEU A 176 -4.72 20.46 26.84
N ALA A 177 -4.07 20.47 25.67
CA ALA A 177 -4.74 20.36 24.39
C ALA A 177 -5.37 18.97 24.20
N ALA A 178 -4.66 17.89 24.52
CA ALA A 178 -5.14 16.51 24.40
C ALA A 178 -6.31 16.19 25.34
N ARG A 179 -6.34 16.77 26.56
CA ARG A 179 -7.42 16.57 27.54
C ARG A 179 -8.74 17.28 27.20
N ARG A 180 -8.72 18.31 26.33
CA ARG A 180 -9.91 19.07 25.92
C ARG A 180 -10.59 18.54 24.66
N LEU A 181 -10.01 17.53 23.99
CA LEU A 181 -10.50 17.03 22.71
C LEU A 181 -11.27 15.72 22.89
N SER A 182 -12.49 15.67 22.35
CA SER A 182 -13.27 14.45 22.21
C SER A 182 -12.46 13.35 21.49
N PRO A 183 -12.59 12.07 21.86
CA PRO A 183 -11.81 10.97 21.27
C PRO A 183 -11.85 10.94 19.74
N SER A 184 -12.98 11.32 19.11
CA SER A 184 -13.08 11.41 17.64
C SER A 184 -12.25 12.55 17.01
N ASN A 185 -12.06 13.66 17.72
CA ASN A 185 -11.26 14.79 17.21
C ASN A 185 -9.76 14.51 17.37
N SER A 186 -9.38 13.70 18.36
CA SER A 186 -7.98 13.29 18.57
C SER A 186 -7.42 12.48 17.39
N ALA A 187 -8.22 11.57 16.81
CA ALA A 187 -7.80 10.75 15.67
C ALA A 187 -7.60 11.60 14.39
N ARG A 188 -8.50 12.56 14.13
CA ARG A 188 -8.37 13.48 12.99
C ARG A 188 -7.15 14.40 13.13
N LEU A 189 -6.88 14.89 14.34
CA LEU A 189 -5.71 15.71 14.62
C LEU A 189 -4.41 14.92 14.41
N LYS A 190 -4.33 13.67 14.89
CA LYS A 190 -3.19 12.78 14.65
C LYS A 190 -3.00 12.53 13.15
N ALA A 191 -4.07 12.26 12.40
CA ALA A 191 -3.99 12.07 10.95
C ALA A 191 -3.49 13.34 10.23
N LEU A 192 -3.98 14.52 10.62
CA LEU A 192 -3.51 15.80 10.10
C LEU A 192 -2.02 16.02 10.41
N LEU A 193 -1.58 15.66 11.61
CA LEU A 193 -0.17 15.73 12.01
C LEU A 193 0.71 14.82 11.18
N VAL A 194 0.30 13.56 10.95
CA VAL A 194 1.02 12.60 10.11
C VAL A 194 1.18 13.16 8.69
N VAL A 195 0.09 13.64 8.09
CA VAL A 195 0.10 14.21 6.72
C VAL A 195 0.94 15.50 6.67
N GLY A 196 0.77 16.39 7.63
CA GLY A 196 1.50 17.65 7.69
C GLY A 196 3.00 17.46 7.87
N LEU A 197 3.40 16.52 8.72
CA LEU A 197 4.81 16.22 8.92
C LEU A 197 5.42 15.52 7.70
N ALA A 198 4.69 14.59 7.06
CA ALA A 198 5.12 13.97 5.81
C ALA A 198 5.37 15.02 4.71
N ALA A 199 4.44 15.96 4.53
CA ALA A 199 4.55 17.03 3.57
C ALA A 199 5.73 17.97 3.89
N THR A 200 5.97 18.23 5.17
CA THR A 200 7.10 19.06 5.63
C THR A 200 8.45 18.40 5.33
N VAL A 201 8.60 17.12 5.68
CA VAL A 201 9.81 16.33 5.38
C VAL A 201 10.05 16.25 3.88
N PHE A 202 9.00 16.00 3.10
CA PHE A 202 9.08 15.96 1.63
C PHE A 202 9.54 17.29 1.05
N ALA A 203 8.93 18.41 1.47
CA ALA A 203 9.29 19.75 0.99
C ALA A 203 10.71 20.14 1.41
N LEU A 204 11.11 19.81 2.64
CA LEU A 204 12.44 20.09 3.15
C LEU A 204 13.51 19.28 2.41
N ALA A 205 13.25 17.98 2.16
CA ALA A 205 14.14 17.15 1.35
C ALA A 205 14.32 17.73 -0.05
N GLY A 206 13.23 18.15 -0.70
CA GLY A 206 13.31 18.81 -2.02
C GLY A 206 14.13 20.10 -2.01
N ARG A 207 14.05 20.91 -0.96
CA ARG A 207 14.85 22.15 -0.79
C ARG A 207 16.32 21.89 -0.52
N LEU A 208 16.64 20.79 0.17
CA LEU A 208 18.01 20.40 0.50
C LEU A 208 18.67 19.56 -0.59
N GLU A 209 18.01 19.43 -1.75
CA GLU A 209 18.44 18.57 -2.86
C GLU A 209 18.65 17.11 -2.42
N ALA A 210 17.82 16.64 -1.50
CA ALA A 210 17.76 15.27 -1.03
C ALA A 210 16.60 14.52 -1.69
N GLU A 211 16.67 13.19 -1.71
CA GLU A 211 15.61 12.36 -2.28
C GLU A 211 14.34 12.37 -1.39
N PRO A 212 13.25 13.05 -1.78
CA PRO A 212 12.12 13.29 -0.88
C PRO A 212 11.32 12.04 -0.56
N LEU A 213 11.19 11.12 -1.53
CA LEU A 213 10.44 9.89 -1.36
C LEU A 213 11.14 8.96 -0.36
N LEU A 214 12.46 8.84 -0.46
CA LEU A 214 13.25 8.06 0.49
C LEU A 214 13.13 8.61 1.92
N ALA A 215 13.19 9.93 2.09
CA ALA A 215 13.01 10.56 3.39
C ALA A 215 11.64 10.19 4.00
N CYS A 216 10.56 10.21 3.22
CA CYS A 216 9.23 9.81 3.67
C CYS A 216 9.12 8.31 4.01
N VAL A 217 9.70 7.42 3.19
CA VAL A 217 9.72 5.97 3.49
C VAL A 217 10.48 5.69 4.79
N LEU A 218 11.67 6.27 4.95
CA LEU A 218 12.48 6.10 6.17
C LEU A 218 11.79 6.69 7.40
N MET A 219 11.11 7.83 7.24
CA MET A 219 10.27 8.41 8.28
C MET A 219 9.18 7.44 8.76
N GLY A 220 8.46 6.80 7.84
CA GLY A 220 7.44 5.80 8.19
C GLY A 220 8.03 4.58 8.87
N LEU A 221 9.12 4.04 8.30
CA LEU A 221 9.84 2.88 8.83
C LEU A 221 10.30 3.12 10.27
N ILE A 222 10.94 4.26 10.52
CA ILE A 222 11.49 4.60 11.83
C ILE A 222 10.36 4.92 12.82
N ALA A 223 9.28 5.56 12.37
CA ALA A 223 8.14 5.82 13.24
C ALA A 223 7.45 4.53 13.72
N ALA A 224 7.35 3.50 12.86
CA ALA A 224 6.66 2.25 13.17
C ALA A 224 7.49 1.24 13.98
N ASN A 225 8.83 1.39 14.03
CA ASN A 225 9.74 0.42 14.68
C ASN A 225 10.47 0.96 15.90
N GLN A 226 9.92 1.99 16.55
CA GLN A 226 10.54 2.56 17.74
C GLN A 226 10.03 1.93 19.04
N GLY A 227 10.95 1.77 19.99
CA GLY A 227 10.65 1.26 21.33
C GLY A 227 10.68 -0.25 21.42
N THR A 228 9.98 -0.80 22.42
CA THR A 228 9.80 -2.25 22.57
C THR A 228 8.86 -2.80 21.50
N GLU A 229 8.87 -4.13 21.25
CA GLU A 229 7.98 -4.76 20.27
C GLU A 229 6.50 -4.39 20.47
N VAL A 230 6.06 -4.30 21.72
CA VAL A 230 4.70 -3.87 22.07
C VAL A 230 4.43 -2.42 21.67
N GLN A 231 5.38 -1.51 21.93
CA GLN A 231 5.23 -0.09 21.56
C GLN A 231 5.22 0.10 20.05
N ALA A 232 6.11 -0.58 19.34
CA ALA A 232 6.19 -0.54 17.89
C ALA A 232 4.87 -1.00 17.24
N ARG A 233 4.25 -2.07 17.75
CA ARG A 233 2.91 -2.49 17.30
C ARG A 233 1.83 -1.44 17.56
N THR A 234 1.82 -0.83 18.76
CA THR A 234 0.86 0.25 19.04
C THR A 234 1.04 1.44 18.09
N LEU A 235 2.29 1.85 17.83
CA LEU A 235 2.60 2.92 16.88
C LEU A 235 2.15 2.58 15.46
N GLN A 236 2.38 1.34 15.01
CA GLN A 236 1.93 0.84 13.72
C GLN A 236 0.40 0.87 13.60
N GLU A 237 -0.33 0.42 14.63
CA GLU A 237 -1.80 0.49 14.67
C GLU A 237 -2.31 1.93 14.63
N GLU A 238 -1.68 2.85 15.37
CA GLU A 238 -2.04 4.27 15.35
C GLU A 238 -1.79 4.90 13.96
N LEU A 239 -0.65 4.59 13.34
CA LEU A 239 -0.32 5.04 11.99
C LEU A 239 -1.31 4.48 10.97
N ALA A 240 -1.63 3.18 11.05
CA ALA A 240 -2.62 2.54 10.19
C ALA A 240 -4.01 3.19 10.33
N ALA A 241 -4.42 3.53 11.57
CA ALA A 241 -5.66 4.27 11.82
C ALA A 241 -5.63 5.65 11.17
N CYS A 242 -4.52 6.38 11.29
CA CYS A 242 -4.34 7.69 10.62
C CYS A 242 -4.41 7.56 9.09
N PHE A 243 -3.74 6.56 8.50
CA PHE A 243 -3.79 6.32 7.06
C PHE A 243 -5.17 5.89 6.60
N SER A 244 -5.93 5.13 7.40
CA SER A 244 -7.29 4.72 7.03
C SER A 244 -8.23 5.90 6.78
N LEU A 245 -7.98 7.04 7.44
CA LEU A 245 -8.72 8.29 7.25
C LEU A 245 -8.27 9.06 6.00
N ALA A 246 -6.96 9.11 5.73
CA ALA A 246 -6.40 9.93 4.65
C ALA A 246 -6.29 9.21 3.31
N MET A 247 -5.95 7.91 3.32
CA MET A 247 -5.64 7.11 2.13
C MET A 247 -6.78 7.01 1.12
N PRO A 248 -8.06 6.82 1.49
CA PRO A 248 -9.12 6.73 0.50
C PRO A 248 -9.20 7.98 -0.38
N ALA A 249 -9.18 9.17 0.23
CA ALA A 249 -9.23 10.44 -0.48
C ALA A 249 -7.95 10.67 -1.29
N ILE A 250 -6.77 10.45 -0.69
CA ILE A 250 -5.47 10.61 -1.35
C ILE A 250 -5.36 9.69 -2.57
N ASN A 251 -5.69 8.41 -2.42
CA ASN A 251 -5.63 7.44 -3.51
C ASN A 251 -6.66 7.77 -4.59
N MET A 252 -7.88 8.15 -4.24
CA MET A 252 -8.90 8.53 -5.22
C MET A 252 -8.45 9.74 -6.05
N SER A 253 -8.00 10.82 -5.40
CA SER A 253 -7.49 12.02 -6.09
C SER A 253 -6.23 11.71 -6.92
N PHE A 254 -5.30 10.94 -6.37
CA PHE A 254 -4.07 10.56 -7.05
C PHE A 254 -4.35 9.71 -8.29
N PHE A 255 -5.19 8.68 -8.19
CA PHE A 255 -5.52 7.80 -9.32
C PHE A 255 -6.38 8.51 -10.36
N ALA A 256 -7.31 9.37 -9.94
CA ALA A 256 -8.09 10.20 -10.87
C ALA A 256 -7.18 11.16 -11.65
N LEU A 257 -6.27 11.86 -10.97
CA LEU A 257 -5.34 12.78 -11.62
C LEU A 257 -4.36 12.04 -12.53
N ALA A 258 -3.80 10.91 -12.06
CA ALA A 258 -2.94 10.06 -12.87
C ALA A 258 -3.67 9.61 -14.14
N GLY A 259 -4.91 9.13 -14.00
CA GLY A 259 -5.79 8.77 -15.11
C GLY A 259 -6.02 9.93 -16.09
N ALA A 260 -6.36 11.12 -15.57
CA ALA A 260 -6.60 12.32 -16.37
C ALA A 260 -5.36 12.81 -17.14
N THR A 261 -4.15 12.50 -16.64
CA THR A 261 -2.90 12.86 -17.32
C THR A 261 -2.49 11.88 -18.42
N ILE A 262 -3.14 10.72 -18.53
CA ILE A 262 -2.83 9.72 -19.56
C ILE A 262 -3.27 10.25 -20.93
N ARG A 263 -2.29 10.49 -21.81
CA ARG A 263 -2.53 10.84 -23.20
C ARG A 263 -2.52 9.58 -24.05
N LEU A 264 -3.71 9.01 -24.31
CA LEU A 264 -3.86 7.79 -25.13
C LEU A 264 -3.25 7.94 -26.53
N ASN A 265 -3.26 9.15 -27.10
CA ASN A 265 -2.64 9.46 -28.38
C ASN A 265 -1.11 9.32 -28.37
N ALA A 266 -0.46 9.56 -27.22
CA ALA A 266 0.98 9.33 -27.05
C ALA A 266 1.30 7.84 -26.76
N LEU A 267 0.28 7.03 -26.44
CA LEU A 267 0.41 5.60 -26.14
C LEU A 267 0.59 4.77 -27.42
N LEU A 268 -0.14 5.12 -28.49
CA LEU A 268 -0.23 4.32 -29.72
C LEU A 268 1.12 4.12 -30.42
N PRO A 269 1.98 5.15 -30.61
CA PRO A 269 3.28 4.97 -31.27
C PRO A 269 4.25 4.12 -30.44
N GLY A 270 4.17 4.19 -29.11
CA GLY A 270 5.04 3.47 -28.17
C GLY A 270 4.52 2.09 -27.75
N LEU A 271 3.33 1.69 -28.19
CA LEU A 271 2.64 0.50 -27.66
C LEU A 271 3.43 -0.79 -27.91
N ARG A 272 4.10 -0.90 -29.07
CA ARG A 272 4.94 -2.07 -29.39
C ARG A 272 6.09 -2.22 -28.40
N VAL A 273 6.79 -1.12 -28.13
CA VAL A 273 7.90 -1.09 -27.15
C VAL A 273 7.37 -1.38 -25.74
N ALA A 274 6.28 -0.73 -25.36
CA ALA A 274 5.64 -0.94 -24.06
C ALA A 274 5.21 -2.40 -23.86
N PHE A 275 4.64 -3.03 -24.88
CA PHE A 275 4.25 -4.43 -24.81
C PHE A 275 5.46 -5.36 -24.67
N CYS A 276 6.55 -5.10 -25.39
CA CYS A 276 7.79 -5.87 -25.23
C CYS A 276 8.37 -5.74 -23.81
N LEU A 277 8.43 -4.53 -23.27
CA LEU A 277 8.88 -4.27 -21.90
C LEU A 277 7.96 -4.92 -20.86
N TYR A 278 6.65 -4.89 -21.09
CA TYR A 278 5.65 -5.56 -20.26
C TYR A 278 5.90 -7.08 -20.20
N ILE A 279 6.09 -7.74 -21.34
CA ILE A 279 6.36 -9.18 -21.40
C ILE A 279 7.71 -9.52 -20.75
N ALA A 280 8.76 -8.75 -21.07
CA ALA A 280 10.08 -8.94 -20.46
C ALA A 280 10.00 -8.87 -18.93
N ARG A 281 9.28 -7.89 -18.41
CA ARG A 281 9.02 -7.74 -16.96
C ARG A 281 8.22 -8.91 -16.40
N LEU A 282 7.15 -9.34 -17.07
CA LEU A 282 6.28 -10.42 -16.60
C LEU A 282 7.06 -11.74 -16.45
N LEU A 283 7.86 -12.08 -17.47
CA LEU A 283 8.74 -13.24 -17.45
C LEU A 283 9.81 -13.12 -16.36
N ALA A 284 10.42 -11.95 -16.21
CA ALA A 284 11.43 -11.72 -15.18
C ALA A 284 10.87 -11.87 -13.76
N ILE A 285 9.65 -11.38 -13.50
CA ILE A 285 8.98 -11.57 -12.21
C ILE A 285 8.64 -13.04 -11.97
N TYR A 286 8.18 -13.74 -13.01
CA TYR A 286 7.90 -15.17 -12.95
C TYR A 286 9.16 -15.96 -12.57
N PHE A 287 10.23 -15.84 -13.36
CA PHE A 287 11.48 -16.56 -13.10
C PHE A 287 12.15 -16.10 -11.80
N GLY A 288 12.22 -14.80 -11.55
CA GLY A 288 12.85 -14.26 -10.34
C GLY A 288 12.15 -14.72 -9.06
N SER A 289 10.82 -14.72 -9.02
CA SER A 289 10.09 -15.22 -7.86
C SER A 289 10.16 -16.74 -7.70
N TRP A 290 10.19 -17.49 -8.82
CA TRP A 290 10.33 -18.94 -8.78
C TRP A 290 11.72 -19.36 -8.28
N ILE A 291 12.79 -18.77 -8.83
CA ILE A 291 14.18 -19.03 -8.44
C ILE A 291 14.41 -18.57 -6.99
N GLY A 292 13.99 -17.35 -6.66
CA GLY A 292 14.11 -16.81 -5.29
C GLY A 292 13.32 -17.64 -4.28
N GLY A 293 12.12 -18.11 -4.65
CA GLY A 293 11.31 -18.99 -3.83
C GLY A 293 11.93 -20.38 -3.66
N TRP A 294 12.55 -20.92 -4.72
CA TRP A 294 13.28 -22.19 -4.66
C TRP A 294 14.49 -22.09 -3.72
N ALA A 295 15.32 -21.08 -3.91
CA ALA A 295 16.50 -20.87 -3.07
C ALA A 295 16.10 -20.54 -1.62
N GLY A 296 14.97 -19.87 -1.42
CA GLY A 296 14.41 -19.52 -0.12
C GLY A 296 13.65 -20.67 0.56
N ARG A 297 13.66 -21.87 -0.03
CA ARG A 297 12.93 -23.06 0.46
C ARG A 297 11.44 -22.81 0.70
N THR A 298 10.85 -21.95 -0.12
CA THR A 298 9.42 -21.64 -0.10
C THR A 298 8.62 -22.89 -0.48
N PRO A 299 7.53 -23.22 0.23
CA PRO A 299 6.63 -24.30 -0.16
C PRO A 299 6.24 -24.24 -1.64
N PRO A 300 6.19 -25.37 -2.37
CA PRO A 300 5.95 -25.38 -3.81
C PRO A 300 4.66 -24.66 -4.23
N ASP A 301 3.61 -24.74 -3.43
CA ASP A 301 2.31 -24.11 -3.70
C ASP A 301 2.38 -22.58 -3.66
N LEU A 302 3.12 -22.04 -2.69
CA LEU A 302 3.40 -20.61 -2.58
C LEU A 302 4.32 -20.17 -3.71
N ARG A 303 5.42 -20.88 -3.93
CA ARG A 303 6.46 -20.56 -4.93
C ARG A 303 5.89 -20.40 -6.33
N ARG A 304 4.94 -21.24 -6.74
CA ARG A 304 4.30 -21.17 -8.07
C ARG A 304 3.39 -19.94 -8.25
N ARG A 305 3.00 -19.27 -7.17
CA ARG A 305 1.98 -18.21 -7.16
C ARG A 305 2.52 -16.84 -6.73
N VAL A 306 3.71 -16.72 -6.14
CA VAL A 306 4.23 -15.42 -5.67
C VAL A 306 4.28 -14.37 -6.79
N TRP A 307 4.66 -14.78 -8.01
CA TRP A 307 4.80 -13.87 -9.14
C TRP A 307 3.54 -13.06 -9.46
N SER A 308 2.34 -13.66 -9.33
CA SER A 308 1.07 -13.00 -9.68
C SER A 308 0.79 -11.81 -8.75
N GLY A 309 1.22 -11.90 -7.49
CA GLY A 309 1.13 -10.82 -6.52
C GLY A 309 2.05 -9.64 -6.83
N MET A 310 3.03 -9.79 -7.72
CA MET A 310 4.09 -8.80 -8.00
C MET A 310 3.89 -8.01 -9.29
N VAL A 311 2.84 -8.31 -10.06
CA VAL A 311 2.64 -7.73 -11.39
C VAL A 311 2.19 -6.26 -11.32
N THR A 312 1.21 -5.92 -10.50
CA THR A 312 0.54 -4.62 -10.61
C THR A 312 1.47 -3.43 -10.35
N GLN A 313 1.48 -2.44 -11.24
CA GLN A 313 2.12 -1.14 -10.99
C GLN A 313 1.05 -0.07 -10.87
N ALA A 314 1.28 0.93 -10.04
CA ALA A 314 0.33 2.02 -9.85
C ALA A 314 1.04 3.28 -9.32
N GLY A 315 0.56 3.86 -8.23
CA GLY A 315 0.93 5.21 -7.84
C GLY A 315 2.40 5.47 -7.54
N VAL A 316 3.12 4.50 -6.96
CA VAL A 316 4.57 4.63 -6.78
C VAL A 316 5.27 4.77 -8.13
N ALA A 317 5.04 3.82 -9.06
CA ALA A 317 5.65 3.84 -10.38
C ALA A 317 5.31 5.12 -11.17
N LEU A 318 4.06 5.57 -11.12
CA LEU A 318 3.63 6.83 -11.74
C LEU A 318 4.31 8.06 -11.13
N GLY A 319 4.50 8.06 -9.80
CA GLY A 319 5.26 9.09 -9.10
C GLY A 319 6.72 9.14 -9.58
N LEU A 320 7.39 7.98 -9.65
CA LEU A 320 8.77 7.88 -10.14
C LEU A 320 8.88 8.36 -11.60
N VAL A 321 7.96 7.95 -12.48
CA VAL A 321 7.90 8.44 -13.87
C VAL A 321 7.78 9.96 -13.93
N LYS A 322 6.88 10.53 -13.12
CA LYS A 322 6.70 11.99 -13.06
C LYS A 322 7.97 12.71 -12.62
N THR A 323 8.72 12.13 -11.68
CA THR A 323 10.03 12.65 -11.27
C THR A 323 11.01 12.69 -12.46
N VAL A 324 11.07 11.63 -13.28
CA VAL A 324 11.92 11.62 -14.50
C VAL A 324 11.51 12.74 -15.46
N SER A 325 10.20 12.88 -15.74
CA SER A 325 9.70 13.93 -16.63
C SER A 325 10.00 15.35 -16.13
N ALA A 326 9.99 15.56 -14.81
CA ALA A 326 10.28 16.85 -14.21
C ALA A 326 11.79 17.15 -14.17
N ARG A 327 12.63 16.12 -13.91
CA ARG A 327 14.08 16.28 -13.79
C ARG A 327 14.79 16.38 -15.13
N PHE A 328 14.23 15.78 -16.18
CA PHE A 328 14.81 15.77 -17.52
C PHE A 328 13.79 16.24 -18.57
N PRO A 329 13.54 17.56 -18.69
CA PRO A 329 12.49 18.09 -19.56
C PRO A 329 12.65 17.73 -21.05
N ASP A 330 13.89 17.56 -21.53
CA ASP A 330 14.18 17.35 -22.95
C ASP A 330 13.74 15.97 -23.48
N TRP A 331 13.86 14.93 -22.66
CA TRP A 331 13.60 13.54 -23.08
C TRP A 331 12.72 12.76 -22.11
N GLY A 332 12.61 13.22 -20.86
CA GLY A 332 11.83 12.63 -19.79
C GLY A 332 10.35 12.44 -20.16
N PRO A 333 9.67 13.36 -20.86
CA PRO A 333 8.29 13.16 -21.31
C PRO A 333 8.13 11.94 -22.25
N SER A 334 9.03 11.75 -23.21
CA SER A 334 9.00 10.62 -24.15
C SER A 334 9.25 9.28 -23.45
N PHE A 335 10.25 9.25 -22.57
CA PHE A 335 10.49 8.10 -21.69
C PHE A 335 9.25 7.80 -20.83
N SER A 336 8.68 8.83 -20.22
CA SER A 336 7.53 8.73 -19.33
C SER A 336 6.30 8.18 -20.05
N ALA A 337 6.06 8.58 -21.30
CA ALA A 337 4.96 8.05 -22.10
C ALA A 337 5.06 6.52 -22.28
N VAL A 338 6.25 6.00 -22.60
CA VAL A 338 6.48 4.55 -22.73
C VAL A 338 6.28 3.86 -21.38
N MET A 339 6.87 4.38 -20.30
CA MET A 339 6.75 3.75 -18.97
C MET A 339 5.31 3.77 -18.45
N VAL A 340 4.55 4.84 -18.67
CA VAL A 340 3.11 4.90 -18.35
C VAL A 340 2.34 3.85 -19.12
N SER A 341 2.66 3.64 -20.39
CA SER A 341 2.04 2.61 -21.23
C SER A 341 2.25 1.21 -20.63
N VAL A 342 3.47 0.91 -20.17
CA VAL A 342 3.78 -0.36 -19.48
C VAL A 342 3.01 -0.47 -18.15
N ILE A 343 2.95 0.63 -17.37
CA ILE A 343 2.22 0.66 -16.10
C ILE A 343 0.73 0.35 -16.30
N ILE A 344 0.10 0.88 -17.36
CA ILE A 344 -1.30 0.60 -17.69
C ILE A 344 -1.51 -0.89 -17.98
N LEU A 345 -0.64 -1.52 -18.79
CA LEU A 345 -0.72 -2.95 -19.07
C LEU A 345 -0.59 -3.80 -17.79
N ASN A 346 0.34 -3.42 -16.90
CA ASN A 346 0.50 -4.05 -15.59
C ASN A 346 -0.71 -3.83 -14.67
N LEU A 347 -1.38 -2.68 -14.76
CA LEU A 347 -2.57 -2.37 -13.97
C LEU A 347 -3.79 -3.15 -14.44
N MET A 348 -3.95 -3.38 -15.74
CA MET A 348 -5.04 -4.18 -16.30
C MET A 348 -4.92 -5.65 -15.94
N THR A 349 -3.70 -6.19 -15.91
CA THR A 349 -3.47 -7.63 -15.71
C THR A 349 -3.18 -8.02 -14.26
N GLY A 350 -2.57 -7.14 -13.48
CA GLY A 350 -2.06 -7.47 -12.15
C GLY A 350 -3.13 -7.80 -11.09
N PRO A 351 -4.14 -6.94 -10.84
CA PRO A 351 -5.16 -7.21 -9.83
C PRO A 351 -5.98 -8.49 -10.09
N PRO A 352 -6.45 -8.77 -11.32
CA PRO A 352 -7.11 -10.05 -11.62
C PRO A 352 -6.22 -11.27 -11.34
N LEU A 353 -4.94 -11.22 -11.74
CA LEU A 353 -3.98 -12.29 -11.47
C LEU A 353 -3.74 -12.50 -9.98
N PHE A 354 -3.59 -11.42 -9.21
CA PHE A 354 -3.40 -11.50 -7.78
C PHE A 354 -4.65 -12.04 -7.08
N ARG A 355 -5.84 -11.53 -7.42
CA ARG A 355 -7.13 -12.03 -6.91
C ARG A 355 -7.31 -13.52 -7.18
N GLY A 356 -7.04 -13.96 -8.41
CA GLY A 356 -7.09 -15.37 -8.78
C GLY A 356 -6.13 -16.24 -7.96
N ALA A 357 -4.93 -15.73 -7.65
CA ALA A 357 -3.96 -16.46 -6.84
C ALA A 357 -4.34 -16.55 -5.35
N VAL A 358 -4.95 -15.53 -4.77
CA VAL A 358 -5.49 -15.56 -3.40
C VAL A 358 -6.64 -16.57 -3.27
N ILE A 359 -7.52 -16.62 -4.28
CA ILE A 359 -8.59 -17.63 -4.33
C ILE A 359 -7.99 -19.02 -4.46
N ALA A 360 -7.04 -19.20 -5.38
CA ALA A 360 -6.45 -20.50 -5.66
C ALA A 360 -5.44 -20.98 -4.59
N SER A 361 -5.01 -20.12 -3.67
CA SER A 361 -4.30 -20.52 -2.44
C SER A 361 -5.25 -20.94 -1.31
N GLY A 362 -6.57 -20.80 -1.49
CA GLY A 362 -7.56 -21.10 -0.45
C GLY A 362 -7.61 -20.03 0.65
N GLU A 363 -6.98 -18.87 0.45
CA GLU A 363 -6.87 -17.83 1.48
C GLU A 363 -7.98 -16.75 1.37
N ALA A 364 -8.82 -16.81 0.33
CA ALA A 364 -9.95 -15.90 0.13
C ALA A 364 -11.19 -16.28 0.97
N ARG A 365 -11.33 -15.69 2.17
CA ARG A 365 -12.41 -16.05 3.11
C ARG A 365 -13.79 -15.58 2.66
N ALA A 366 -13.89 -14.41 2.03
CA ALA A 366 -15.17 -13.86 1.56
C ALA A 366 -15.84 -14.78 0.50
N MET A 367 -15.03 -15.39 -0.37
CA MET A 367 -15.51 -16.30 -1.41
C MET A 367 -15.96 -17.65 -0.84
N THR A 368 -15.23 -18.19 0.14
CA THR A 368 -15.61 -19.42 0.85
C THR A 368 -16.95 -19.25 1.58
N ALA A 369 -17.18 -18.08 2.17
CA ALA A 369 -18.46 -17.75 2.82
C ALA A 369 -19.63 -17.72 1.81
N LEU A 370 -19.45 -17.06 0.66
CA LEU A 370 -20.46 -17.02 -0.42
C LEU A 370 -20.79 -18.40 -0.99
N GLN A 371 -19.79 -19.26 -1.17
CA GLN A 371 -19.99 -20.64 -1.63
C GLN A 371 -20.76 -21.45 -0.59
N SER A 372 -20.46 -21.27 0.71
CA SER A 372 -21.18 -21.95 1.79
C SER A 372 -22.63 -21.49 1.92
N SER A 373 -22.92 -20.21 1.66
CA SER A 373 -24.28 -19.67 1.67
C SER A 373 -25.10 -20.10 0.46
N ALA A 374 -24.50 -20.14 -0.74
CA ALA A 374 -25.17 -20.63 -1.94
C ALA A 374 -25.49 -22.13 -1.84
N THR A 375 -24.56 -22.92 -1.28
CA THR A 375 -24.81 -24.35 -1.02
C THR A 375 -25.93 -24.55 0.02
N ARG A 376 -26.07 -23.66 1.00
CA ARG A 376 -27.17 -23.71 1.99
C ARG A 376 -28.52 -23.30 1.42
N SER A 377 -28.59 -22.40 0.44
CA SER A 377 -29.86 -22.05 -0.22
C SER A 377 -30.35 -23.16 -1.15
N ASP A 378 -29.44 -23.94 -1.75
CA ASP A 378 -29.82 -25.08 -2.59
C ASP A 378 -30.23 -26.33 -1.77
N LEU A 379 -29.89 -26.37 -0.48
CA LEU A 379 -30.22 -27.44 0.46
C LEU A 379 -31.45 -27.14 1.35
N SER A 380 -32.03 -25.93 1.28
CA SER A 380 -33.32 -25.70 1.95
C SER A 380 -34.43 -26.41 1.17
N PRO A 381 -35.14 -27.38 1.76
CA PRO A 381 -36.30 -27.97 1.09
C PRO A 381 -37.28 -26.84 0.78
N LEU A 382 -37.80 -26.82 -0.45
CA LEU A 382 -38.90 -25.92 -0.82
C LEU A 382 -39.99 -26.05 0.25
N PRO A 383 -40.51 -24.94 0.81
CA PRO A 383 -41.53 -25.01 1.84
C PRO A 383 -42.71 -25.83 1.30
N SER A 384 -43.14 -26.82 2.07
CA SER A 384 -44.31 -27.63 1.72
C SER A 384 -45.54 -26.72 1.60
N GLU A 385 -46.54 -27.09 0.80
CA GLU A 385 -47.72 -26.24 0.54
C GLU A 385 -48.39 -25.70 1.82
N GLY A 386 -48.30 -26.43 2.94
CA GLY A 386 -48.81 -25.98 4.25
C GLY A 386 -48.07 -24.78 4.87
N ASP A 387 -46.78 -24.60 4.57
CA ASP A 387 -46.00 -23.45 5.06
C ASP A 387 -46.27 -22.17 4.23
N MET A 388 -46.73 -22.32 2.99
CA MET A 388 -47.10 -21.19 2.14
C MET A 388 -48.44 -20.56 2.58
N ASP A 389 -49.35 -21.35 3.16
CA ASP A 389 -50.62 -20.87 3.68
C ASP A 389 -50.47 -20.11 5.00
N SER A 390 -49.52 -20.51 5.86
CA SER A 390 -49.21 -19.77 7.10
C SER A 390 -48.57 -18.39 6.81
N LEU A 391 -47.73 -18.30 5.78
CA LEU A 391 -47.15 -17.04 5.29
C LEU A 391 -48.19 -16.12 4.63
N ARG A 392 -49.20 -16.68 3.94
CA ARG A 392 -50.35 -15.93 3.40
C ARG A 392 -51.28 -15.44 4.50
N ALA A 393 -51.51 -16.23 5.55
CA ALA A 393 -52.32 -15.83 6.71
C ALA A 393 -51.66 -14.70 7.53
N GLY A 394 -50.35 -14.75 7.73
CA GLY A 394 -49.60 -13.72 8.47
C GLY A 394 -49.58 -12.34 7.78
N LYS A 395 -49.60 -12.30 6.44
CA LYS A 395 -49.68 -11.04 5.67
C LYS A 395 -51.07 -10.41 5.71
N ARG A 396 -52.16 -11.18 5.74
CA ARG A 396 -53.53 -10.63 5.87
C ARG A 396 -53.79 -9.97 7.23
N SER A 397 -53.19 -10.48 8.31
CA SER A 397 -53.38 -9.92 9.66
C SER A 397 -52.68 -8.55 9.84
N LYS A 398 -51.50 -8.34 9.26
CA LYS A 398 -50.76 -7.07 9.39
C LYS A 398 -51.31 -5.92 8.53
N SER A 399 -51.97 -6.21 7.40
CA SER A 399 -52.56 -5.17 6.55
C SER A 399 -53.84 -4.57 7.13
N GLY A 400 -54.60 -5.29 7.97
CA GLY A 400 -55.79 -4.76 8.64
C GLY A 400 -55.49 -3.82 9.80
N LEU A 401 -54.38 -4.05 10.53
CA LEU A 401 -54.04 -3.27 11.72
C LEU A 401 -53.41 -1.90 11.42
N MET A 402 -52.80 -1.72 10.24
CA MET A 402 -52.20 -0.43 9.84
C MET A 402 -53.22 0.60 9.34
N LEU A 403 -54.40 0.18 8.87
CA LEU A 403 -55.41 1.10 8.33
C LEU A 403 -56.30 1.76 9.41
N ALA A 404 -56.39 1.15 10.60
CA ALA A 404 -57.23 1.65 11.71
C ALA A 404 -56.52 2.68 12.62
N GLY A 405 -55.18 2.74 12.60
CA GLY A 405 -54.39 3.65 13.45
C GLY A 405 -54.15 5.06 12.86
N LEU A 406 -54.54 5.31 11.61
CA LEU A 406 -54.23 6.56 10.88
C LEU A 406 -55.41 7.54 10.77
N LEU A 407 -56.57 7.25 11.36
CA LEU A 407 -57.79 8.07 11.24
C LEU A 407 -58.37 8.63 12.56
N SER A 408 -57.65 8.56 13.68
CA SER A 408 -58.10 9.18 14.94
C SER A 408 -57.01 10.08 15.51
N GLY A 409 -57.00 11.34 15.08
CA GLY A 409 -56.18 12.41 15.64
C GLY A 409 -57.05 13.46 16.31
N ASP A 410 -56.92 13.56 17.64
CA ASP A 410 -57.20 14.73 18.48
C ASP A 410 -56.65 14.35 19.88
N GLY A 411 -55.83 15.08 20.63
CA GLY A 411 -55.72 16.52 20.82
C GLY A 411 -55.93 16.81 22.32
N ARG A 412 -54.84 16.92 23.11
CA ARG A 412 -54.65 17.72 24.35
C ARG A 412 -53.81 17.05 25.48
N ASN A 413 -52.84 17.84 25.95
CA ASN A 413 -52.30 18.03 27.31
C ASN A 413 -52.70 17.05 28.43
N SER A 414 -51.72 16.54 29.21
CA SER A 414 -51.24 17.16 30.46
C SER A 414 -50.35 16.19 31.29
N SER A 415 -49.39 16.80 31.99
CA SER A 415 -48.60 16.46 33.20
C SER A 415 -48.81 15.16 34.01
N GLU A 416 -47.77 14.86 34.80
CA GLU A 416 -47.64 13.88 35.91
C GLU A 416 -47.32 12.43 35.45
N GLY A 417 -46.46 11.63 36.06
CA GLY A 417 -45.69 11.68 37.30
C GLY A 417 -45.34 10.21 37.69
N VAL A 418 -44.17 10.01 38.31
CA VAL A 418 -43.82 8.85 39.19
C VAL A 418 -43.49 7.48 38.53
N GLY A 419 -42.41 6.85 39.01
CA GLY A 419 -41.73 5.63 38.47
C GLY A 419 -42.37 4.27 38.85
N PRO A 420 -41.62 3.16 39.14
CA PRO A 420 -40.16 2.98 39.19
C PRO A 420 -39.59 1.70 38.50
N SER A 421 -38.25 1.63 38.51
CA SER A 421 -37.32 0.47 38.46
C SER A 421 -37.83 -0.97 38.39
N LEU A 422 -37.33 -1.75 37.41
CA LEU A 422 -37.10 -3.20 37.53
C LEU A 422 -35.82 -3.63 36.79
N LEU A 423 -34.77 -3.92 37.56
CA LEU A 423 -33.66 -4.81 37.19
C LEU A 423 -34.09 -6.26 37.43
N PRO A 424 -33.61 -7.24 36.66
CA PRO A 424 -33.52 -8.62 37.13
C PRO A 424 -32.08 -8.98 37.50
N THR A 425 -31.92 -9.39 38.76
CA THR A 425 -30.77 -10.12 39.30
C THR A 425 -30.98 -11.64 39.16
N GLN A 426 -29.87 -12.37 39.38
CA GLN A 426 -29.72 -13.82 39.64
C GLN A 426 -29.49 -14.70 38.40
N SER A 427 -28.60 -15.70 38.39
CA SER A 427 -27.73 -16.29 39.42
C SER A 427 -26.68 -17.20 38.75
N ARG A 428 -25.48 -17.30 39.35
CA ARG A 428 -24.50 -18.37 39.11
C ARG A 428 -24.87 -19.61 39.94
N PRO A 429 -24.37 -20.79 39.54
CA PRO A 429 -23.83 -21.71 40.54
C PRO A 429 -22.39 -22.14 40.22
N SER A 430 -21.63 -22.36 41.29
CA SER A 430 -20.27 -22.88 41.34
C SER A 430 -20.26 -24.27 41.99
N SER A 431 -19.56 -25.24 41.40
CA SER A 431 -18.80 -26.32 42.06
C SER A 431 -18.06 -27.10 40.95
N SER A 432 -16.72 -27.10 40.88
CA SER A 432 -15.69 -27.80 41.68
C SER A 432 -15.42 -29.25 41.27
N ARG A 433 -14.18 -29.46 40.80
CA ARG A 433 -13.31 -30.65 40.80
C ARG A 433 -13.64 -31.87 39.91
N ALA A 434 -12.71 -32.17 39.00
CA ALA A 434 -11.84 -33.35 39.10
C ALA A 434 -10.66 -33.27 38.12
N ALA A 435 -9.47 -33.55 38.64
CA ALA A 435 -8.22 -33.77 37.92
C ALA A 435 -8.20 -35.20 37.33
N PHE A 436 -7.54 -35.41 36.19
CA PHE A 436 -6.80 -36.64 35.91
C PHE A 436 -5.74 -36.39 34.83
N LYS A 437 -4.48 -36.62 35.27
CA LYS A 437 -3.20 -36.89 34.58
C LYS A 437 -2.82 -36.15 33.29
#